data_AF-A0A8X6S6B6-F1
#
_entry.id   AF-A0A8X6S6B6-F1
#
_cell.length_a   1.000
_cell.length_b   1.000
_cell.length_c   1.000
_cell.angle_alpha   90.00
_cell.angle_beta   90.00
_cell.angle_gamma   90.00
#
_symmetry.space_group_name_H-M   'P 1'
#
loop_
_entity.id
_entity.type
_entity.pdbx_description
1 polymer ?
#
loop_
_entity_poly.entity_id
_entity_poly.type
_entity_poly.pdbx_seq_one_letter_code
_entity_poly.pdbx_strand_id
1 'polypeptide(L)'
;MLLYEKLTEEHVESSNVDYVFELINRMKICQELAILHMEDAKQKQKLWYDRRTVKRQFQPGELVLVIAPSRPNKLSVQWVGPEEIVQQL
;
A
#
# COMPACT_ATOMS: atom_id res chain seq x y z
N MET A 1 29.79 29.58 -0.92
CA MET A 1 30.03 28.44 -1.81
C MET A 1 28.92 27.43 -1.55
N LEU A 2 28.09 27.16 -2.57
CA LEU A 2 26.90 26.33 -2.45
C LEU A 2 27.33 24.85 -2.38
N LEU A 3 26.54 24.01 -1.69
CA LEU A 3 26.78 22.56 -1.59
C LEU A 3 26.95 21.89 -2.98
N TYR A 4 26.29 22.46 -3.99
CA TYR A 4 26.33 22.00 -5.37
C TYR A 4 27.72 22.15 -6.02
N GLU A 5 28.43 23.25 -5.72
CA GLU A 5 29.79 23.50 -6.26
C GLU A 5 30.79 22.47 -5.71
N LYS A 6 30.65 22.10 -4.43
CA LYS A 6 31.50 21.08 -3.80
C LYS A 6 31.31 19.68 -4.39
N LEU A 7 30.10 19.35 -4.84
CA LEU A 7 29.80 18.05 -5.46
C LEU A 7 30.34 17.95 -6.89
N THR A 8 30.41 19.07 -7.61
CA THR A 8 30.94 19.12 -8.97
C THR A 8 32.47 19.11 -9.03
N GLU A 9 33.14 19.56 -7.97
CA GLU A 9 34.61 19.63 -7.93
C GLU A 9 35.29 18.28 -7.63
N GLU A 10 34.59 17.30 -7.03
CA GLU A 10 35.15 15.99 -6.67
C GLU A 10 35.04 14.92 -7.77
N HIS A 11 34.33 15.18 -8.88
CA HIS A 11 34.21 14.21 -9.97
C HIS A 11 35.35 14.37 -10.97
N VAL A 12 36.44 13.64 -10.67
CA VAL A 12 37.45 13.17 -11.64
C VAL A 12 36.73 12.68 -12.89
N GLU A 13 37.26 13.03 -14.08
CA GLU A 13 36.73 12.67 -15.40
C GLU A 13 36.52 11.15 -15.57
N SER A 14 35.40 10.64 -15.05
CA SER A 14 34.86 9.36 -15.44
C SER A 14 34.14 9.54 -16.77
N SER A 15 34.23 8.55 -17.66
CA SER A 15 33.44 8.58 -18.88
C SER A 15 31.98 8.77 -18.48
N ASN A 16 31.24 9.64 -19.18
CA ASN A 16 29.81 9.86 -18.91
C ASN A 16 29.02 8.53 -18.80
N VAL A 17 29.49 7.48 -19.48
CA VAL A 17 28.96 6.12 -19.42
C VAL A 17 29.12 5.47 -18.05
N ASP A 18 30.27 5.63 -17.39
CA ASP A 18 30.56 5.06 -16.08
C ASP A 18 29.69 5.70 -15.01
N TYR A 19 29.53 7.03 -15.06
CA TYR A 19 28.63 7.76 -14.18
C TYR A 19 27.18 7.30 -14.32
N VAL A 20 26.69 7.18 -15.56
CA VAL A 20 25.32 6.68 -15.81
C VAL A 20 25.15 5.25 -15.31
N PHE A 21 26.15 4.40 -15.49
CA PHE A 21 26.12 3.02 -15.01
C PHE A 21 26.07 2.95 -13.47
N GLU A 22 26.90 3.74 -12.79
CA GLU A 22 26.89 3.84 -11.33
C GLU A 22 25.54 4.35 -10.82
N LEU A 23 24.98 5.38 -11.46
CA LEU A 23 23.69 5.94 -11.11
C LEU A 23 22.57 4.88 -11.22
N ILE A 24 22.53 4.12 -12.32
CA ILE A 24 21.55 3.05 -12.52
C ILE A 24 21.69 2.00 -11.42
N ASN A 25 22.90 1.60 -11.06
CA ASN A 25 23.12 0.61 -10.00
C ASN A 25 22.66 1.14 -8.64
N ARG A 26 22.94 2.41 -8.33
CA ARG A 26 22.44 3.04 -7.10
C ARG A 26 20.92 3.10 -7.06
N MET A 27 20.27 3.43 -8.17
CA MET A 27 18.80 3.45 -8.25
C MET A 27 18.20 2.05 -8.04
N LYS A 28 18.82 0.99 -8.57
CA LYS A 28 18.39 -0.39 -8.32
C LYS A 28 18.47 -0.75 -6.84
N ILE A 29 19.59 -0.43 -6.18
CA ILE A 29 19.75 -0.67 -4.74
C ILE A 29 18.69 0.11 -3.94
N CYS A 30 18.44 1.37 -4.27
CA CYS A 30 17.39 2.16 -3.64
C CYS A 30 15.99 1.55 -3.83
N GLN A 31 15.70 1.03 -5.03
CA GLN A 31 14.45 0.34 -5.32
C GLN A 31 14.28 -0.93 -4.48
N GLU A 32 15.32 -1.76 -4.39
CA GLU A 32 15.31 -2.98 -3.57
C GLU A 32 15.06 -2.66 -2.09
N LEU A 33 15.74 -1.65 -1.55
CA LEU A 33 15.52 -1.18 -0.19
C LEU A 33 14.09 -0.64 0.02
N ALA A 34 13.56 0.11 -0.93
CA ALA A 34 12.20 0.63 -0.86
C ALA A 34 11.17 -0.51 -0.81
N ILE A 35 11.35 -1.55 -1.62
CA ILE A 35 10.47 -2.74 -1.62
C ILE A 35 10.55 -3.45 -0.26
N LEU A 36 11.76 -3.71 0.24
CA LEU A 36 11.95 -4.39 1.53
C LEU A 36 11.26 -3.63 2.68
N HIS A 37 11.45 -2.32 2.77
CA HIS A 37 10.82 -1.52 3.81
C HIS A 37 9.31 -1.39 3.63
N MET A 38 8.82 -1.33 2.38
CA MET A 38 7.40 -1.33 2.08
C MET A 38 6.74 -2.64 2.55
N GLU A 39 7.39 -3.79 2.35
CA GLU A 39 6.88 -5.08 2.79
C GLU A 39 6.80 -5.19 4.32
N ASP A 40 7.85 -4.76 5.04
CA ASP A 40 7.85 -4.72 6.50
C ASP A 40 6.77 -3.77 7.05
N ALA A 41 6.65 -2.58 6.46
CA ALA A 41 5.59 -1.63 6.81
C ALA A 41 4.19 -2.23 6.57
N LYS A 42 3.98 -2.92 5.45
CA LYS A 42 2.72 -3.61 5.13
C LYS A 42 2.40 -4.69 6.16
N GLN A 43 3.38 -5.48 6.58
CA GLN A 43 3.18 -6.51 7.62
C GLN A 43 2.79 -5.89 8.97
N LYS A 44 3.49 -4.82 9.39
CA LYS A 44 3.18 -4.07 10.61
C LYS A 44 1.77 -3.47 10.56
N GLN A 45 1.42 -2.82 9.45
CA GLN A 45 0.08 -2.25 9.26
C GLN A 45 -1.00 -3.31 9.36
N LYS A 46 -0.84 -4.45 8.68
CA LYS A 46 -1.77 -5.57 8.77
C LYS A 46 -1.97 -6.02 10.21
N LEU A 47 -0.88 -6.25 10.95
CA LEU A 47 -0.96 -6.65 12.35
C LEU A 47 -1.67 -5.60 13.23
N TRP A 48 -1.40 -4.31 13.03
CA TRP A 48 -2.00 -3.23 13.82
C TRP A 48 -3.48 -3.03 13.52
N TYR A 49 -3.85 -2.98 12.24
CA TYR A 49 -5.24 -2.75 11.82
C TYR A 49 -6.12 -3.99 11.97
N ASP A 50 -5.57 -5.20 11.76
CA ASP A 50 -6.33 -6.44 11.91
C ASP A 50 -6.46 -6.91 13.36
N ARG A 51 -5.76 -6.28 14.31
CA ARG A 51 -5.69 -6.73 15.71
C ARG A 51 -7.05 -6.92 16.38
N ARG A 52 -8.06 -6.16 15.97
CA ARG A 52 -9.44 -6.22 16.51
C ARG A 52 -10.46 -6.63 15.46
N THR A 53 -10.00 -7.10 14.30
CA THR A 53 -10.89 -7.53 13.23
C THR A 53 -11.53 -8.85 13.65
N VAL A 54 -12.85 -8.83 13.81
CA VAL A 54 -13.63 -10.04 14.05
C VAL A 54 -13.89 -10.68 12.70
N LYS A 55 -13.45 -11.93 12.52
CA LYS A 55 -13.80 -12.73 11.36
C LYS A 55 -15.29 -13.04 11.43
N ARG A 56 -16.11 -12.27 10.69
CA ARG A 56 -17.54 -12.56 10.55
C ARG A 56 -17.68 -13.67 9.51
N GLN A 57 -18.11 -14.83 9.97
CA GLN A 57 -18.59 -15.92 9.11
C GLN A 57 -20.10 -15.95 9.28
N PHE A 58 -20.80 -16.07 8.18
CA PHE A 58 -22.24 -16.17 8.22
C PHE A 58 -22.70 -17.53 7.70
N GLN A 59 -23.75 -18.06 8.29
CA GLN A 59 -24.33 -19.36 7.94
C GLN A 59 -25.65 -19.18 7.18
N PRO A 60 -26.02 -20.13 6.29
CA PRO A 60 -27.37 -20.15 5.73
C PRO A 60 -28.42 -20.15 6.84
N GLY A 61 -29.46 -19.33 6.70
CA GLY A 61 -30.50 -19.11 7.71
C GLY A 61 -30.23 -17.97 8.70
N GLU A 62 -29.05 -17.35 8.69
CA GLU A 62 -28.79 -16.16 9.51
C GLU A 62 -29.36 -14.89 8.86
N LEU A 63 -29.93 -14.01 9.70
CA LEU A 63 -30.44 -12.70 9.29
C LEU A 63 -29.33 -11.64 9.40
N VAL A 64 -29.05 -10.96 8.29
CA VAL A 64 -27.97 -9.96 8.20
C VAL A 64 -28.44 -8.65 7.58
N LEU A 65 -27.86 -7.54 8.03
CA LEU A 65 -28.06 -6.24 7.41
C LEU A 65 -27.15 -6.09 6.18
N VAL A 66 -27.73 -5.71 5.04
CA VAL A 66 -26.97 -5.47 3.81
C VAL A 66 -26.70 -3.99 3.65
N ILE A 67 -25.44 -3.63 3.40
CA ILE A 67 -25.09 -2.27 2.98
C ILE A 67 -25.45 -2.13 1.50
N ALA A 68 -26.51 -1.38 1.20
CA ALA A 68 -26.82 -1.03 -0.18
C ALA A 68 -25.97 0.17 -0.62
N PRO A 69 -25.24 0.10 -1.74
CA PRO A 69 -24.58 1.27 -2.31
C PRO A 69 -25.66 2.24 -2.82
N SER A 70 -26.09 3.15 -1.96
CA SER A 70 -27.16 4.10 -2.25
C SER A 70 -26.60 5.36 -2.92
N ARG A 71 -26.77 5.42 -4.26
CA ARG A 71 -26.90 6.62 -5.14
C ARG A 71 -25.78 7.70 -4.95
N PRO A 72 -25.77 8.87 -5.62
CA PRO A 72 -24.52 9.55 -6.02
C PRO A 72 -23.68 10.17 -4.88
N ASN A 73 -24.11 10.09 -3.62
CA ASN A 73 -23.43 10.74 -2.50
C ASN A 73 -22.77 9.72 -1.57
N LYS A 74 -21.47 9.89 -1.31
CA LYS A 74 -20.63 8.99 -0.49
C LYS A 74 -21.12 8.85 0.96
N LEU A 75 -21.92 9.80 1.46
CA LEU A 75 -22.41 9.82 2.83
C LEU A 75 -23.83 9.25 3.00
N SER A 76 -24.53 8.87 1.93
CA SER A 76 -25.90 8.33 2.01
C SER A 76 -25.96 6.80 2.10
N VAL A 77 -24.97 6.18 2.75
CA VAL A 77 -24.95 4.73 2.95
C VAL A 77 -26.10 4.33 3.88
N GLN A 78 -26.96 3.42 3.42
CA GLN A 78 -28.10 2.90 4.17
C GLN A 78 -27.94 1.40 4.39
N TRP A 79 -28.25 0.95 5.61
CA TRP A 79 -28.42 -0.47 5.94
C TRP A 79 -29.84 -0.89 5.58
N VAL A 80 -29.96 -1.94 4.78
CA VAL A 80 -31.25 -2.45 4.29
C VAL A 80 -31.50 -3.82 4.90
N GLY A 81 -32.64 -3.92 5.60
CA GLY A 81 -33.32 -5.15 6.03
C GLY A 81 -32.49 -6.11 6.87
N PRO A 82 -33.10 -6.98 7.68
CA PRO A 82 -32.51 -8.27 7.94
C PRO A 82 -32.86 -9.20 6.77
N GLU A 83 -31.88 -9.53 5.94
CA GLU A 83 -31.99 -10.50 4.84
C GLU A 83 -31.44 -11.84 5.29
N GLU A 84 -32.07 -12.94 4.86
CA GLU A 84 -31.62 -14.29 5.18
C GLU A 84 -30.55 -14.75 4.18
N ILE A 85 -29.50 -15.37 4.70
CA ILE A 85 -28.46 -15.95 3.85
C ILE A 85 -28.93 -17.29 3.30
N VAL A 86 -28.95 -17.41 1.98
CA VAL A 86 -29.38 -18.63 1.29
C VAL A 86 -28.23 -19.65 1.16
N GLN A 87 -27.01 -19.17 0.89
CA GLN A 87 -25.87 -20.04 0.63
C GLN A 87 -24.54 -19.34 0.93
N GLN A 88 -23.56 -20.10 1.45
CA GLN A 88 -22.17 -19.67 1.60
C GLN A 88 -21.33 -20.24 0.45
N LEU A 89 -20.46 -19.42 -0.16
CA LEU A 89 -19.49 -19.80 -1.19
C LEU A 89 -18.14 -20.24 -0.60
#